data_AF-A0A7X8EB21-F1
#
_entry.id   AF-A0A7X8EB21-F1
#
_cell.length_a   1.000
_cell.length_b   1.000
_cell.length_c   1.000
_cell.angle_alpha   90.00
_cell.angle_beta   90.00
_cell.angle_gamma   90.00
#
_symmetry.space_group_name_H-M   'P 1'
#
loop_
_entity.id
_entity.type
_entity.pdbx_description
1 polymer ?
#
loop_
_entity_poly.entity_id
_entity_poly.type
_entity_poly.pdbx_seq_one_letter_code
_entity_poly.pdbx_strand_id
1 'polypeptide(L)'
;LKEAKEKGLIGHIGVTGHNKEFLLKIMESGEVETVQFPFNPVETNGVQEIIDLADEMDIGTIVMKPLAGGAITNADLALRYLFDQGVTTAIPGMDTISQVEENAMAGGDGSPLSAKEREELLNETDKLGTTFCRRCEYCLPCPEGIPIPSIFLFEGYYTRYGLKEWSMDRYLAMEAGPSDCTECGECEDKCPYELPIREMLKRAAVKMCG
;
A
#
# COMPACT_ATOMS: atom_id res chain seq x y z
N LEU A 1 -12.44 10.19 -20.61
CA LEU A 1 -11.06 9.74 -20.89
C LEU A 1 -10.79 9.61 -22.39
N LYS A 2 -11.59 8.85 -23.16
CA LYS A 2 -11.44 8.74 -24.63
C LYS A 2 -11.43 10.09 -25.36
N GLU A 3 -12.41 10.95 -25.11
CA GLU A 3 -12.44 12.32 -25.67
C GLU A 3 -11.20 13.15 -25.29
N ALA A 4 -10.65 12.96 -24.08
CA ALA A 4 -9.43 13.64 -23.65
C ALA A 4 -8.19 13.11 -24.40
N LYS A 5 -8.13 11.81 -24.68
CA LYS A 5 -7.07 11.18 -25.50
C LYS A 5 -7.18 11.64 -26.96
N GLU A 6 -8.39 11.67 -27.54
CA GLU A 6 -8.65 12.18 -28.89
C GLU A 6 -8.26 13.64 -29.06
N LYS A 7 -8.48 14.47 -28.03
CA LYS A 7 -8.05 15.88 -28.00
C LYS A 7 -6.56 16.05 -27.69
N GLY A 8 -5.80 14.98 -27.43
CA GLY A 8 -4.37 15.02 -27.12
C GLY A 8 -4.04 15.57 -25.72
N LEU A 9 -5.01 15.61 -24.79
CA LEU A 9 -4.80 16.09 -23.41
C LEU A 9 -4.10 15.04 -22.54
N ILE A 10 -4.24 13.76 -22.90
CA ILE A 10 -3.59 12.62 -22.25
C ILE A 10 -3.05 11.67 -23.31
N GLY A 11 -1.92 11.02 -23.03
CA GLY A 11 -1.32 10.04 -23.93
C GLY A 11 -1.91 8.63 -23.78
N HIS A 12 -2.23 8.23 -22.55
CA HIS A 12 -2.65 6.88 -22.21
C HIS A 12 -3.81 6.88 -21.21
N ILE A 13 -4.59 5.80 -21.21
CA ILE A 13 -5.67 5.55 -20.25
C ILE A 13 -5.26 4.38 -19.36
N GLY A 14 -5.36 4.54 -18.05
CA GLY A 14 -5.06 3.49 -17.08
C GLY A 14 -6.13 3.38 -16.01
N VAL A 15 -6.06 2.32 -15.22
CA VAL A 15 -6.90 2.09 -14.05
C VAL A 15 -6.04 1.90 -12.80
N THR A 16 -6.55 2.32 -11.65
CA THR A 16 -5.94 2.07 -10.34
C THR A 16 -6.98 1.53 -9.37
N GLY A 17 -6.58 0.65 -8.45
CA GLY A 17 -7.49 0.11 -7.46
C GLY A 17 -6.85 -0.88 -6.49
N HIS A 18 -7.60 -1.25 -5.46
CA HIS A 18 -7.21 -2.24 -4.44
C HIS A 18 -8.01 -3.54 -4.52
N ASN A 19 -9.07 -3.59 -5.34
CA ASN A 19 -9.88 -4.78 -5.51
C ASN A 19 -9.47 -5.51 -6.80
N LYS A 20 -8.98 -6.74 -6.65
CA LYS A 20 -8.48 -7.57 -7.75
C LYS A 20 -9.55 -7.81 -8.81
N GLU A 21 -10.76 -8.23 -8.42
CA GLU A 21 -11.82 -8.61 -9.35
C GLU A 21 -12.24 -7.43 -10.25
N PHE A 22 -12.29 -6.23 -9.67
CA PHE A 22 -12.53 -5.00 -10.41
C PHE A 22 -11.43 -4.72 -11.43
N LEU A 23 -10.15 -4.84 -11.02
CA LEU A 23 -9.02 -4.59 -11.90
C LEU A 23 -9.00 -5.57 -13.09
N LEU A 24 -9.13 -6.87 -12.82
CA LEU A 24 -9.18 -7.91 -13.86
C LEU A 24 -10.29 -7.62 -14.86
N LYS A 25 -11.50 -7.32 -14.38
CA LYS A 25 -12.65 -7.00 -15.25
C LYS A 25 -12.43 -5.76 -16.12
N ILE A 26 -11.77 -4.73 -15.59
CA ILE A 26 -11.46 -3.52 -16.35
C ILE A 26 -10.35 -3.78 -17.38
N MET A 27 -9.34 -4.58 -17.04
CA MET A 27 -8.30 -4.99 -17.98
C MET A 27 -8.89 -5.75 -19.17
N GLU A 28 -9.74 -6.75 -18.90
CA GLU A 28 -10.45 -7.54 -19.91
C GLU A 28 -11.32 -6.71 -20.87
N SER A 29 -11.72 -5.49 -20.49
CA SER A 29 -12.48 -4.60 -21.37
C SER A 29 -11.67 -4.10 -22.58
N GLY A 30 -10.33 -4.15 -22.52
CA GLY A 30 -9.44 -3.63 -23.55
C GLY A 30 -9.37 -2.10 -23.62
N GLU A 31 -9.91 -1.41 -22.60
CA GLU A 31 -10.03 0.06 -22.58
C GLU A 31 -8.85 0.76 -21.85
N VAL A 32 -7.93 -0.02 -21.28
CA VAL A 32 -6.81 0.47 -20.46
C VAL A 32 -5.48 -0.06 -20.97
N GLU A 33 -4.46 0.80 -20.89
CA GLU A 33 -3.07 0.52 -21.28
C GLU A 33 -2.17 0.31 -20.04
N THR A 34 -2.63 0.71 -18.86
CA THR A 34 -1.92 0.47 -17.60
C THR A 34 -2.86 0.09 -16.46
N VAL A 35 -2.33 -0.72 -15.54
CA VAL A 35 -2.99 -1.08 -14.28
C VAL A 35 -2.08 -0.76 -13.09
N GLN A 36 -2.60 0.00 -12.14
CA GLN A 36 -1.93 0.32 -10.88
C GLN A 36 -2.59 -0.41 -9.70
N PHE A 37 -1.81 -1.18 -8.96
CA PHE A 37 -2.32 -2.03 -7.87
C PHE A 37 -1.29 -2.14 -6.75
N PRO A 38 -1.70 -2.48 -5.51
CA PRO A 38 -0.77 -2.57 -4.41
C PRO A 38 -0.01 -3.90 -4.48
N PHE A 39 1.31 -3.83 -4.38
CA PHE A 39 2.14 -5.02 -4.31
C PHE A 39 3.40 -4.73 -3.49
N ASN A 40 3.66 -5.59 -2.51
CA ASN A 40 4.84 -5.62 -1.67
C ASN A 40 4.95 -7.02 -1.04
N PRO A 41 6.08 -7.39 -0.42
CA PRO A 41 6.24 -8.71 0.22
C PRO A 41 5.16 -9.10 1.24
N VAL A 42 4.40 -8.15 1.80
CA VAL A 42 3.29 -8.42 2.75
C VAL A 42 1.89 -8.23 2.13
N GLU A 43 1.81 -7.96 0.83
CA GLU A 43 0.59 -7.71 0.08
C GLU A 43 0.71 -8.35 -1.30
N THR A 44 0.57 -9.68 -1.32
CA THR A 44 0.80 -10.52 -2.52
C THR A 44 -0.48 -11.15 -3.07
N ASN A 45 -1.61 -11.02 -2.36
CA ASN A 45 -2.85 -11.70 -2.71
C ASN A 45 -3.36 -11.25 -4.10
N GLY A 46 -3.51 -12.20 -5.02
CA GLY A 46 -4.05 -11.94 -6.36
C GLY A 46 -3.13 -11.17 -7.30
N VAL A 47 -1.92 -10.82 -6.87
CA VAL A 47 -0.96 -10.05 -7.66
C VAL A 47 -0.56 -10.80 -8.93
N GLN A 48 -0.29 -12.11 -8.82
CA GLN A 48 0.14 -12.89 -9.97
C GLN A 48 -0.92 -12.94 -11.08
N GLU A 49 -2.21 -13.05 -10.72
CA GLU A 49 -3.31 -13.02 -11.69
C GLU A 49 -3.36 -11.69 -12.45
N ILE A 50 -3.08 -10.57 -11.77
CA ILE A 50 -3.02 -9.24 -12.41
C ILE A 50 -1.80 -9.16 -13.33
N ILE A 51 -0.63 -9.64 -12.89
CA ILE A 51 0.61 -9.62 -13.69
C ILE A 51 0.45 -10.49 -14.95
N ASP A 52 -0.06 -11.71 -14.80
CA ASP A 52 -0.23 -12.66 -15.91
C ASP A 52 -1.20 -12.10 -16.96
N LEU A 53 -2.34 -11.55 -16.53
CA LEU A 53 -3.29 -10.92 -17.45
C LEU A 53 -2.71 -9.67 -18.12
N ALA A 54 -1.92 -8.89 -17.37
CA ALA A 54 -1.28 -7.70 -17.92
C ALA A 54 -0.28 -8.07 -19.02
N ASP A 55 0.50 -9.13 -18.84
CA ASP A 55 1.42 -9.66 -19.86
C ASP A 55 0.67 -10.18 -21.09
N GLU A 56 -0.41 -10.95 -20.88
CA GLU A 56 -1.25 -11.48 -21.98
C GLU A 56 -1.86 -10.36 -22.84
N MET A 57 -2.23 -9.24 -22.21
CA MET A 57 -2.95 -8.14 -22.85
C MET A 57 -2.08 -6.96 -23.25
N ASP A 58 -0.75 -7.02 -23.08
CA ASP A 58 0.19 -5.92 -23.32
C ASP A 58 -0.17 -4.65 -22.51
N ILE A 59 -0.48 -4.82 -21.22
CA ILE A 59 -0.83 -3.76 -20.27
C ILE A 59 0.36 -3.49 -19.35
N GLY A 60 0.76 -2.22 -19.22
CA GLY A 60 1.82 -1.83 -18.28
C GLY A 60 1.38 -1.92 -16.82
N THR A 61 2.16 -2.57 -15.97
CA THR A 61 1.88 -2.67 -14.52
C THR A 61 2.62 -1.60 -13.73
N ILE A 62 1.91 -0.95 -12.80
CA ILE A 62 2.45 0.09 -11.92
C ILE A 62 2.22 -0.32 -10.47
N VAL A 63 3.29 -0.72 -9.77
CA VAL A 63 3.19 -1.11 -8.36
C VAL A 63 3.08 0.12 -7.47
N MET A 64 1.96 0.25 -6.77
CA MET A 64 1.81 1.22 -5.67
C MET A 64 2.13 0.61 -4.31
N LYS A 65 2.58 1.45 -3.38
CA LYS A 65 2.97 1.06 -2.01
C LYS A 65 4.05 -0.03 -1.96
N PRO A 66 5.12 0.03 -2.78
CA PRO A 66 6.15 -1.01 -2.79
C PRO A 66 6.86 -1.18 -1.44
N LEU A 67 6.92 -0.10 -0.64
CA LEU A 67 7.57 -0.09 0.69
C LEU A 67 6.58 -0.20 1.86
N ALA A 68 5.34 -0.63 1.61
CA ALA A 68 4.28 -0.75 2.63
C ALA A 68 4.10 0.51 3.50
N GLY A 69 4.17 1.70 2.87
CA GLY A 69 4.09 2.97 3.59
C GLY A 69 5.22 3.16 4.61
N GLY A 70 6.47 2.88 4.19
CA GLY A 70 7.70 3.01 4.97
C GLY A 70 7.86 1.96 6.06
N ALA A 71 7.05 0.89 6.02
CA ALA A 71 7.19 -0.23 6.94
C ALA A 71 8.35 -1.15 6.54
N ILE A 72 8.64 -1.22 5.24
CA ILE A 72 9.79 -1.91 4.69
C ILE A 72 10.87 -0.85 4.47
N THR A 73 11.99 -1.01 5.16
CA THR A 73 13.10 -0.06 5.23
C THR A 73 14.20 -0.37 4.24
N ASN A 74 14.37 -1.64 3.84
CA ASN A 74 15.30 -2.02 2.79
C ASN A 74 14.65 -1.86 1.41
N ALA A 75 14.78 -0.67 0.82
CA ALA A 75 14.13 -0.32 -0.43
C ALA A 75 14.67 -1.09 -1.64
N ASP A 76 16.00 -1.31 -1.70
CA ASP A 76 16.62 -2.10 -2.78
C ASP A 76 16.04 -3.52 -2.85
N LEU A 77 16.03 -4.23 -1.71
CA LEU A 77 15.52 -5.60 -1.67
C LEU A 77 14.03 -5.66 -1.99
N ALA A 78 13.25 -4.71 -1.45
CA ALA A 78 11.83 -4.64 -1.71
C ALA A 78 11.53 -4.40 -3.19
N LEU A 79 12.21 -3.46 -3.85
CA LEU A 79 11.98 -3.13 -5.26
C LEU A 79 12.45 -4.26 -6.19
N ARG A 80 13.63 -4.84 -5.94
CA ARG A 80 14.14 -6.00 -6.68
C ARG A 80 13.21 -7.20 -6.56
N TYR A 81 12.66 -7.46 -5.38
CA TYR A 81 11.63 -8.50 -5.19
C TYR A 81 10.41 -8.30 -6.11
N LEU A 82 9.96 -7.07 -6.32
CA LEU A 82 8.82 -6.78 -7.19
C LEU A 82 9.17 -7.00 -8.66
N PHE A 83 10.33 -6.49 -9.10
CA PHE A 83 10.79 -6.65 -10.47
C PHE A 83 11.06 -8.12 -10.83
N ASP A 84 11.51 -8.92 -9.86
CA ASP A 84 11.63 -10.39 -9.99
C ASP A 84 10.28 -11.08 -10.29
N GLN A 85 9.15 -10.42 -10.10
CA GLN A 85 7.82 -10.95 -10.46
C GLN A 85 7.31 -10.48 -11.82
N GLY A 86 8.08 -9.70 -12.58
CA GLY A 86 7.70 -9.28 -13.93
C GLY A 86 6.83 -8.02 -14.00
N VAL A 87 6.82 -7.18 -12.96
CA VAL A 87 6.14 -5.87 -13.04
C VAL A 87 6.93 -4.87 -13.89
N THR A 88 6.24 -3.96 -14.56
CA THR A 88 6.84 -2.97 -15.47
C THR A 88 7.53 -1.83 -14.69
N THR A 89 6.88 -1.32 -13.65
CA THR A 89 7.43 -0.24 -12.83
C THR A 89 6.85 -0.23 -11.42
N ALA A 90 7.54 0.46 -10.50
CA ALA A 90 7.10 0.68 -9.13
C ALA A 90 7.25 2.17 -8.78
N ILE A 91 6.36 2.67 -7.91
CA ILE A 91 6.36 4.05 -7.45
C ILE A 91 6.63 4.12 -5.94
N PRO A 92 7.91 3.97 -5.50
CA PRO A 92 8.26 4.12 -4.09
C PRO A 92 8.10 5.57 -3.63
N GLY A 93 7.64 5.75 -2.40
CA GLY A 93 7.61 7.06 -1.75
C GLY A 93 8.99 7.40 -1.21
N MET A 94 9.36 8.69 -1.24
CA MET A 94 10.66 9.19 -0.83
C MET A 94 10.57 10.63 -0.31
N ASP A 95 11.43 10.99 0.64
CA ASP A 95 11.52 12.30 1.27
C ASP A 95 12.92 12.95 1.17
N THR A 96 13.92 12.20 0.69
CA THR A 96 15.30 12.69 0.50
C THR A 96 15.85 12.33 -0.88
N ILE A 97 16.82 13.12 -1.36
CA ILE A 97 17.52 12.84 -2.62
C ILE A 97 18.25 11.49 -2.59
N SER A 98 18.83 11.11 -1.45
CA SER A 98 19.50 9.81 -1.31
C SER A 98 18.54 8.64 -1.59
N GLN A 99 17.29 8.73 -1.13
CA GLN A 99 16.27 7.72 -1.43
C GLN A 99 15.86 7.74 -2.89
N VAL A 100 15.82 8.92 -3.54
CA VAL A 100 15.57 9.01 -5.00
C VAL A 100 16.65 8.21 -5.75
N GLU A 101 17.91 8.43 -5.40
CA GLU A 101 19.05 7.76 -6.01
C GLU A 101 19.00 6.24 -5.76
N GLU A 102 18.80 5.82 -4.51
CA GLU A 102 18.68 4.40 -4.14
C GLU A 102 17.53 3.71 -4.88
N ASN A 103 16.33 4.28 -4.83
CA ASN A 103 15.14 3.72 -5.50
C ASN A 103 15.30 3.64 -7.01
N ALA A 104 15.96 4.62 -7.64
CA ALA A 104 16.17 4.65 -9.09
C ALA A 104 17.23 3.63 -9.55
N MET A 105 18.17 3.26 -8.67
CA MET A 105 19.18 2.24 -8.96
C MET A 105 18.67 0.82 -8.72
N ALA A 106 17.66 0.64 -7.88
CA ALA A 106 17.15 -0.69 -7.51
C ALA A 106 16.71 -1.49 -8.75
N GLY A 107 17.24 -2.70 -8.90
CA GLY A 107 16.98 -3.58 -10.05
C GLY A 107 17.61 -3.13 -11.37
N GLY A 108 18.40 -2.05 -11.38
CA GLY A 108 19.03 -1.51 -12.59
C GLY A 108 20.05 -2.46 -13.26
N ASP A 109 20.60 -3.42 -12.51
CA ASP A 109 21.48 -4.47 -13.05
C ASP A 109 20.73 -5.76 -13.44
N GLY A 110 19.41 -5.82 -13.21
CA GLY A 110 18.58 -6.98 -13.49
C GLY A 110 18.91 -8.23 -12.67
N SER A 111 19.69 -8.09 -11.59
CA SER A 111 20.07 -9.24 -10.76
C SER A 111 18.93 -9.64 -9.82
N PRO A 112 18.51 -10.91 -9.84
CA PRO A 112 17.49 -11.37 -8.91
C PRO A 112 18.03 -11.41 -7.48
N LEU A 113 17.12 -11.43 -6.51
CA LEU A 113 17.52 -11.60 -5.12
C LEU A 113 18.22 -12.94 -4.89
N SER A 114 19.40 -12.90 -4.28
CA SER A 114 20.04 -14.10 -3.75
C SER A 114 19.20 -14.71 -2.62
N ALA A 115 19.46 -15.99 -2.29
CA ALA A 115 18.76 -16.66 -1.19
C ALA A 115 18.90 -15.92 0.14
N LYS A 116 20.08 -15.34 0.41
CA LYS A 116 20.36 -14.57 1.62
C LYS A 116 19.59 -13.24 1.65
N GLU A 117 19.59 -12.50 0.54
CA GLU A 117 18.83 -11.25 0.43
C GLU A 117 17.32 -11.49 0.55
N ARG A 118 16.82 -12.56 -0.06
CA ARG A 118 15.42 -12.97 0.09
C ARG A 118 15.09 -13.30 1.55
N GLU A 119 15.95 -14.03 2.24
CA GLU A 119 15.78 -14.32 3.67
C GLU A 119 15.79 -13.05 4.52
N GLU A 120 16.67 -12.09 4.22
CA GLU A 120 16.72 -10.80 4.90
C GLU A 120 15.42 -10.01 4.75
N LEU A 121 14.90 -9.91 3.52
CA LEU A 121 13.63 -9.25 3.23
C LEU A 121 12.45 -9.93 3.93
N LEU A 122 12.41 -11.26 3.95
CA LEU A 122 11.37 -12.03 4.63
C LEU A 122 11.42 -11.82 6.15
N ASN A 123 12.61 -11.84 6.75
CA ASN A 123 12.79 -11.59 8.18
C ASN A 123 12.37 -10.17 8.60
N GLU A 124 12.55 -9.17 7.74
CA GLU A 124 12.04 -7.83 7.97
C GLU A 124 10.51 -7.79 7.90
N THR A 125 9.96 -8.36 6.83
CA THR A 125 8.53 -8.27 6.52
C THR A 125 7.66 -9.12 7.44
N ASP A 126 8.17 -10.24 7.96
CA ASP A 126 7.53 -11.06 8.99
C ASP A 126 7.24 -10.26 10.27
N LYS A 127 8.07 -9.27 10.61
CA LYS A 127 7.86 -8.40 11.78
C LYS A 127 6.66 -7.46 11.62
N LEU A 128 6.26 -7.18 10.38
CA LEU A 128 5.07 -6.38 10.10
C LEU A 128 3.78 -7.17 10.40
N GLY A 129 3.87 -8.50 10.35
CA GLY A 129 2.79 -9.42 10.64
C GLY A 129 1.59 -9.24 9.71
N THR A 130 0.43 -9.72 10.15
CA THR A 130 -0.82 -9.64 9.36
C THR A 130 -1.63 -8.37 9.62
N THR A 131 -1.23 -7.54 10.60
CA THR A 131 -2.02 -6.39 11.06
C THR A 131 -1.54 -5.05 10.51
N PHE A 132 -1.42 -4.95 9.19
CA PHE A 132 -0.99 -3.72 8.53
C PHE A 132 -2.19 -2.96 7.91
N CYS A 133 -2.46 -1.72 8.34
CA CYS A 133 -3.52 -0.93 7.71
C CYS A 133 -3.04 -0.32 6.39
N ARG A 134 -3.80 -0.55 5.31
CA ARG A 134 -3.47 -0.08 3.96
C ARG A 134 -4.03 1.31 3.66
N ARG A 135 -4.78 1.91 4.60
CA ARG A 135 -5.42 3.23 4.46
C ARG A 135 -6.24 3.36 3.17
N CYS A 136 -7.00 2.30 2.85
CA CYS A 136 -7.89 2.24 1.69
C CYS A 136 -9.28 2.81 1.96
N GLU A 137 -9.58 3.19 3.21
CA GLU A 137 -10.83 3.84 3.63
C GLU A 137 -12.11 3.01 3.48
N TYR A 138 -12.05 1.76 3.01
CA TYR A 138 -13.23 0.87 2.95
C TYR A 138 -13.93 0.66 4.30
N CYS A 139 -13.21 0.79 5.42
CA CYS A 139 -13.79 0.72 6.75
C CYS A 139 -14.70 1.91 7.11
N LEU A 140 -14.74 2.95 6.29
CA LEU A 140 -15.54 4.16 6.50
C LEU A 140 -16.91 4.08 5.78
N PRO A 141 -17.93 4.81 6.27
CA PRO A 141 -17.93 5.53 7.55
C PRO A 141 -18.01 4.56 8.75
N CYS A 142 -17.37 4.94 9.85
CA CYS A 142 -17.60 4.33 11.15
C CYS A 142 -18.86 4.96 11.78
N PRO A 143 -19.78 4.19 12.39
CA PRO A 143 -20.97 4.73 13.04
C PRO A 143 -20.66 5.78 14.13
N GLU A 144 -19.53 5.63 14.81
CA GLU A 144 -19.05 6.54 15.86
C GLU A 144 -18.21 7.71 15.31
N GLY A 145 -18.12 7.86 13.99
CA GLY A 145 -17.33 8.92 13.35
C GLY A 145 -15.81 8.74 13.43
N ILE A 146 -15.32 7.60 13.94
CA ILE A 146 -13.89 7.35 14.12
C ILE A 146 -13.17 7.35 12.76
N PRO A 147 -12.15 8.20 12.55
CA PRO A 147 -11.36 8.23 11.32
C PRO A 147 -10.29 7.13 11.35
N ILE A 148 -10.73 5.87 11.30
CA ILE A 148 -9.90 4.66 11.47
C ILE A 148 -8.58 4.70 10.66
N PRO A 149 -8.57 5.01 9.35
CA PRO A 149 -7.34 5.06 8.56
C PRO A 149 -6.35 6.11 9.06
N SER A 150 -6.85 7.26 9.52
CA SER A 150 -6.03 8.36 10.05
C SER A 150 -5.38 8.00 11.38
N ILE A 151 -6.08 7.26 12.24
CA ILE A 151 -5.50 6.75 13.50
C ILE A 151 -4.28 5.88 13.21
N PHE A 152 -4.41 4.91 12.28
CA PHE A 152 -3.29 4.04 11.92
C PHE A 152 -2.19 4.77 11.15
N LEU A 153 -2.52 5.81 10.39
CA LEU A 153 -1.54 6.70 9.78
C LEU A 153 -0.68 7.37 10.84
N PHE A 154 -1.32 7.98 11.84
CA PHE A 154 -0.62 8.70 12.90
C PHE A 154 0.16 7.77 13.82
N GLU A 155 -0.37 6.59 14.16
CA GLU A 155 0.42 5.54 14.82
C GLU A 155 1.69 5.20 14.01
N GLY A 156 1.56 5.03 12.69
CA GLY A 156 2.69 4.78 11.79
C GLY A 156 3.73 5.91 11.82
N TYR A 157 3.28 7.16 11.73
CA TYR A 157 4.18 8.32 11.79
C TYR A 157 4.88 8.49 13.14
N TYR A 158 4.16 8.21 14.24
CA TYR A 158 4.71 8.24 15.59
C TYR A 158 5.79 7.17 15.78
N THR A 159 5.57 5.97 15.23
CA THR A 159 6.45 4.81 15.47
C THR A 159 7.59 4.66 14.46
N ARG A 160 7.44 5.15 13.21
CA ARG A 160 8.36 4.82 12.10
C ARG A 160 9.06 6.01 11.47
N TYR A 161 8.45 7.19 11.49
CA TYR A 161 8.92 8.34 10.70
C TYR A 161 9.60 9.44 11.53
N GLY A 162 9.78 9.24 12.83
CA GLY A 162 10.35 10.28 13.71
C GLY A 162 9.45 11.53 13.86
N LEU A 163 8.21 11.49 13.36
CA LEU A 163 7.26 12.60 13.35
C LEU A 163 6.36 12.59 14.60
N LYS A 164 6.94 12.33 15.78
CA LYS A 164 6.18 12.08 17.01
C LYS A 164 5.26 13.24 17.39
N GLU A 165 5.80 14.44 17.52
CA GLU A 165 5.04 15.63 17.90
C GLU A 165 3.95 15.95 16.86
N TRP A 166 4.34 16.01 15.58
CA TRP A 166 3.41 16.28 14.47
C TRP A 166 2.25 15.29 14.41
N SER A 167 2.54 14.02 14.68
CA SER A 167 1.55 12.94 14.71
C SER A 167 0.62 13.07 15.91
N MET A 168 1.18 13.39 17.09
CA MET A 168 0.42 13.56 18.32
C MET A 168 -0.57 14.72 18.23
N ASP A 169 -0.10 15.87 17.75
CA ASP A 169 -0.95 17.07 17.60
C ASP A 169 -2.18 16.78 16.74
N ARG A 170 -2.01 16.02 15.65
CA ARG A 170 -3.11 15.65 14.75
C ARG A 170 -4.00 14.56 15.30
N TYR A 171 -3.43 13.61 16.04
CA TYR A 171 -4.20 12.57 16.72
C TYR A 171 -5.11 13.18 17.79
N LEU A 172 -4.58 14.10 18.60
CA LEU A 172 -5.33 14.79 19.66
C LEU A 172 -6.37 15.80 19.13
N ALA A 173 -6.18 16.32 17.92
CA ALA A 173 -7.12 17.22 17.28
C ALA A 173 -8.34 16.53 16.63
N MET A 174 -8.41 15.19 16.65
CA MET A 174 -9.57 14.47 16.11
C MET A 174 -10.81 14.62 16.99
N GLU A 175 -11.98 14.71 16.35
CA GLU A 175 -13.27 14.79 17.06
C GLU A 175 -13.70 13.45 17.67
N ALA A 176 -13.25 12.33 17.09
CA ALA A 176 -13.51 10.98 17.56
C ALA A 176 -12.24 10.13 17.48
N GLY A 177 -12.06 9.22 18.43
CA GLY A 177 -10.87 8.38 18.55
C GLY A 177 -11.19 6.96 19.02
N PRO A 178 -10.15 6.15 19.30
CA PRO A 178 -10.35 4.78 19.77
C PRO A 178 -11.21 4.63 21.03
N SER A 179 -11.27 5.66 21.89
CA SER A 179 -12.09 5.70 23.10
C SER A 179 -13.59 5.70 22.82
N ASP A 180 -14.01 6.12 21.64
CA ASP A 180 -15.42 6.21 21.24
C ASP A 180 -15.92 4.90 20.59
N CYS A 181 -15.03 3.91 20.40
CA CYS A 181 -15.35 2.66 19.73
C CYS A 181 -16.33 1.81 20.55
N THR A 182 -17.50 1.52 19.96
CA THR A 182 -18.52 0.62 20.54
C THR A 182 -18.30 -0.87 20.23
N GLU A 183 -17.16 -1.21 19.61
CA GLU A 183 -16.77 -2.56 19.20
C GLU A 183 -17.76 -3.27 18.24
N CYS A 184 -18.57 -2.50 17.50
CA CYS A 184 -19.64 -3.01 16.64
C CYS A 184 -19.18 -3.98 15.53
N GLY A 185 -17.94 -3.87 15.04
CA GLY A 185 -17.35 -4.79 14.07
C GLY A 185 -17.57 -4.43 12.58
N GLU A 186 -18.43 -3.47 12.24
CA GLU A 186 -18.74 -3.13 10.84
C GLU A 186 -17.52 -2.78 9.97
N CYS A 187 -16.48 -2.20 10.58
CA CYS A 187 -15.25 -1.85 9.88
C CYS A 187 -14.46 -3.09 9.43
N GLU A 188 -14.52 -4.18 10.19
CA GLU A 188 -13.83 -5.44 9.91
C GLU A 188 -14.52 -6.18 8.76
N ASP A 189 -15.86 -6.21 8.75
CA ASP A 189 -16.67 -6.79 7.65
C ASP A 189 -16.40 -6.11 6.30
N LYS A 190 -16.11 -4.80 6.33
CA LYS A 190 -15.78 -4.01 5.12
C LYS A 190 -14.31 -4.10 4.73
N CYS A 191 -13.44 -4.65 5.58
CA CYS A 191 -12.00 -4.65 5.33
C CYS A 191 -11.63 -5.77 4.34
N PRO A 192 -11.12 -5.45 3.14
CA PRO A 192 -10.74 -6.48 2.16
C PRO A 192 -9.49 -7.28 2.57
N TYR A 193 -8.86 -6.93 3.69
CA TYR A 193 -7.66 -7.57 4.22
C TYR A 193 -7.92 -8.26 5.57
N GLU A 194 -9.19 -8.39 5.98
CA GLU A 194 -9.62 -9.10 7.19
C GLU A 194 -8.87 -8.65 8.45
N LEU A 195 -8.58 -7.34 8.54
CA LEU A 195 -7.84 -6.78 9.66
C LEU A 195 -8.68 -6.80 10.94
N PRO A 196 -8.07 -7.15 12.10
CA PRO A 196 -8.73 -7.04 13.40
C PRO A 196 -8.72 -5.56 13.86
N ILE A 197 -9.46 -4.71 13.16
CA ILE A 197 -9.44 -3.25 13.32
C ILE A 197 -9.73 -2.84 14.76
N ARG A 198 -10.64 -3.52 15.46
CA ARG A 198 -10.98 -3.20 16.86
C ARG A 198 -9.77 -3.36 17.78
N GLU A 199 -9.05 -4.48 17.67
CA GLU A 199 -7.83 -4.72 18.43
C GLU A 199 -6.68 -3.80 18.00
N MET A 200 -6.60 -3.46 16.72
CA MET A 200 -5.66 -2.47 16.22
C MET A 200 -5.91 -1.08 16.83
N LEU A 201 -7.18 -0.63 16.93
CA LEU A 201 -7.53 0.65 17.55
C LEU A 201 -7.12 0.71 19.02
N LYS A 202 -7.35 -0.37 19.79
CA LYS A 202 -6.90 -0.48 21.19
C LYS A 202 -5.38 -0.33 21.30
N ARG A 203 -4.62 -1.03 20.44
CA ARG A 203 -3.15 -0.93 20.41
C ARG A 203 -2.67 0.46 20.03
N ALA A 204 -3.31 1.09 19.05
CA ALA A 204 -2.97 2.45 18.64
C ALA A 204 -3.19 3.44 19.80
N ALA A 205 -4.30 3.33 20.53
CA ALA A 205 -4.56 4.16 21.71
C ALA A 205 -3.47 4.06 22.78
N VAL A 206 -3.01 2.83 23.09
CA VAL A 206 -1.93 2.62 24.07
C VAL A 206 -0.62 3.26 23.62
N LYS A 207 -0.26 3.16 22.34
CA LYS A 207 0.99 3.73 21.81
C LYS A 207 0.95 5.24 21.67
N MET A 208 -0.20 5.80 21.33
CA MET A 208 -0.37 7.24 21.11
C MET A 208 -0.60 8.00 22.44
N CYS A 209 -1.03 7.35 23.52
CA CYS A 209 -1.21 8.00 24.82
C CYS A 209 -0.03 7.80 25.78
N GLY A 210 1.05 7.11 25.37
CA GLY A 210 2.24 6.82 26.17
C GLY A 210 3.51 7.46 25.61
#